data_AF-A0A7W0T4G4-F1
#
_entry.id   AF-A0A7W0T4G4-F1
#
_cell.length_a   1.000
_cell.length_b   1.000
_cell.length_c   1.000
_cell.angle_alpha   90.00
_cell.angle_beta   90.00
_cell.angle_gamma   90.00
#
_symmetry.space_group_name_H-M   'P 1'
#
loop_
_entity.id
_entity.type
_entity.pdbx_description
1 polymer ?
#
loop_
_entity_poly.entity_id
_entity_poly.type
_entity_poly.pdbx_seq_one_letter_code
_entity_poly.pdbx_strand_id
1 'polypeptide(L)'
;MRNLLLSSIFAIVAACGGKSTAPATTGGETGPGSAEPAPGGACATSGCSSTVCTEPGNEMVTTCEFKAEYACYQKATCARQSDGKCGWTESAELQACLANPPPM
;
A
#
# COMPACT_ATOMS: atom_id res chain seq x y z
N MET A 1 27.85 -49.20 12.17
CA MET A 1 28.95 -49.12 11.17
C MET A 1 28.58 -47.99 10.22
N ARG A 2 29.06 -46.76 10.52
CA ARG A 2 30.12 -46.04 9.78
C ARG A 2 29.54 -45.45 8.47
N ASN A 3 29.19 -44.16 8.43
CA ASN A 3 30.17 -43.11 8.16
C ASN A 3 29.87 -41.78 8.86
N LEU A 4 30.64 -41.51 9.91
CA LEU A 4 31.18 -40.16 10.17
C LEU A 4 32.26 -39.91 9.11
N LEU A 5 32.21 -38.80 8.37
CA LEU A 5 33.40 -38.04 8.00
C LEU A 5 33.02 -36.56 7.87
N LEU A 6 33.32 -35.82 8.93
CA LEU A 6 33.62 -34.39 8.87
C LEU A 6 34.79 -34.20 7.90
N SER A 7 34.73 -33.23 7.01
CA SER A 7 35.92 -32.54 6.51
C SER A 7 35.57 -31.14 6.04
N SER A 8 35.87 -30.23 6.95
CA SER A 8 36.07 -28.81 6.77
C SER A 8 36.97 -28.52 5.56
N ILE A 9 36.51 -27.68 4.63
CA ILE A 9 37.42 -26.86 3.83
C ILE A 9 36.91 -25.41 3.91
N PHE A 10 37.59 -24.68 4.79
CA PHE A 10 37.52 -23.25 4.95
C PHE A 10 38.22 -22.56 3.76
N ALA A 11 37.58 -21.49 3.30
CA ALA A 11 38.15 -20.23 2.81
C ALA A 11 39.11 -20.25 1.61
N ILE A 12 38.74 -19.53 0.53
CA ILE A 12 39.48 -18.31 0.16
C ILE A 12 38.49 -17.22 -0.28
N VAL A 13 38.47 -16.16 0.51
CA VAL A 13 37.76 -14.90 0.30
C VAL A 13 38.50 -14.10 -0.77
N ALA A 14 37.88 -13.88 -1.93
CA ALA A 14 38.33 -12.86 -2.88
C ALA A 14 37.60 -11.55 -2.58
N ALA A 15 38.35 -10.59 -2.04
CA ALA A 15 37.87 -9.25 -1.72
C ALA A 15 37.69 -8.42 -2.98
N CYS A 16 36.48 -7.90 -3.20
CA CYS A 16 36.28 -6.64 -3.92
C CYS A 16 35.74 -5.63 -2.89
N GLY A 17 36.60 -4.69 -2.52
CA GLY A 17 36.26 -3.61 -1.62
C GLY A 17 35.21 -2.68 -2.23
N GLY A 18 34.10 -2.51 -1.51
CA GLY A 18 33.15 -1.42 -1.70
C GLY A 18 33.03 -0.67 -0.39
N LYS A 19 33.75 0.44 -0.26
CA LYS A 19 33.67 1.34 0.89
C LYS A 19 32.47 2.27 0.69
N SER A 20 31.26 1.74 0.83
CA SER A 20 30.04 2.55 0.82
C SER A 20 29.75 3.02 2.23
N THR A 21 30.25 4.22 2.54
CA THR A 21 29.79 4.98 3.72
C THR A 21 28.38 5.47 3.43
N ALA A 22 27.38 4.67 3.79
CA ALA A 22 25.99 5.13 3.83
C ALA A 22 25.81 5.98 5.10
N PRO A 23 25.18 7.17 5.02
CA PRO A 23 24.82 7.92 6.20
C PRO A 23 23.76 7.13 7.00
N ALA A 24 23.83 7.24 8.32
CA ALA A 24 22.83 6.73 9.24
C ALA A 24 21.48 7.40 8.93
N THR A 25 20.68 6.79 8.06
CA THR A 25 19.24 6.97 8.09
C THR A 25 18.72 5.98 9.11
N THR A 26 18.11 6.52 10.17
CA THR A 26 17.34 5.77 11.15
C THR A 26 16.11 5.19 10.45
N GLY A 27 16.31 4.12 9.67
CA GLY A 27 15.26 3.31 9.10
C GLY A 27 14.76 2.39 10.19
N GLY A 28 13.67 2.79 10.82
CA GLY A 28 12.94 1.97 11.77
C GLY A 28 12.64 0.60 11.16
N GLU A 29 12.97 -0.42 11.93
CA GLU A 29 12.58 -1.80 11.72
C GLU A 29 11.05 -1.88 11.61
N THR A 30 10.56 -2.41 10.49
CA THR A 30 9.24 -3.05 10.46
C THR A 30 9.42 -4.39 9.76
N GLY A 31 9.56 -5.43 10.56
CA GLY A 31 9.34 -6.80 10.10
C GLY A 31 7.89 -6.98 9.62
N PRO A 32 7.56 -8.13 9.01
CA PRO A 32 6.21 -8.41 8.55
C PRO A 32 5.33 -8.72 9.77
N GLY A 33 4.97 -7.67 10.51
CA GLY A 33 3.80 -7.72 11.35
C GLY A 33 2.61 -7.65 10.42
N SER A 34 1.87 -8.76 10.32
CA SER A 34 0.43 -8.66 10.04
C SER A 34 -0.14 -7.66 11.03
N ALA A 35 -0.31 -6.43 10.58
CA ALA A 35 -1.14 -5.46 11.27
C ALA A 35 -2.56 -5.99 11.10
N GLU A 36 -3.02 -6.75 12.09
CA GLU A 36 -4.43 -6.98 12.29
C GLU A 36 -5.09 -5.59 12.29
N PRO A 37 -6.03 -5.30 11.36
CA PRO A 37 -6.57 -3.97 11.26
C PRO A 37 -7.24 -3.65 12.59
N ALA A 38 -6.73 -2.63 13.28
CA ALA A 38 -7.37 -2.15 14.49
C ALA A 38 -8.85 -1.86 14.20
N PRO A 39 -9.78 -2.20 15.10
CA PRO A 39 -11.19 -1.91 14.89
C PRO A 39 -11.36 -0.40 14.85
N GLY A 40 -11.41 0.16 13.63
CA GLY A 40 -11.39 1.61 13.40
C GLY A 40 -10.18 2.16 12.63
N GLY A 41 -9.33 1.32 12.03
CA GLY A 41 -8.30 1.79 11.09
C GLY A 41 -8.91 2.67 10.00
N ALA A 42 -8.24 3.78 9.67
CA ALA A 42 -8.69 4.69 8.62
C ALA A 42 -8.68 3.97 7.26
N CYS A 43 -9.73 4.11 6.45
CA CYS A 43 -9.77 3.52 5.10
C CYS A 43 -8.72 4.14 4.18
N ALA A 44 -8.26 3.38 3.18
CA ALA A 44 -7.24 3.80 2.24
C ALA A 44 -7.83 4.14 0.86
N THR A 45 -7.37 5.23 0.27
CA THR A 45 -7.68 5.57 -1.13
C THR A 45 -6.58 5.01 -2.03
N SER A 46 -6.95 4.36 -3.13
CA SER A 46 -6.05 3.72 -4.09
C SER A 46 -6.60 3.80 -5.52
N GLY A 47 -5.95 3.12 -6.47
CA GLY A 47 -6.22 3.25 -7.91
C GLY A 47 -5.51 4.45 -8.55
N CYS A 48 -5.27 4.38 -9.87
CA CYS A 48 -4.43 5.36 -10.59
C CYS A 48 -5.02 6.79 -10.56
N SER A 49 -6.34 6.91 -10.47
CA SER A 49 -7.08 8.17 -10.40
C SER A 49 -7.79 8.37 -9.06
N SER A 50 -7.30 7.73 -7.99
CA SER A 50 -7.88 7.78 -6.63
C SER A 50 -9.35 7.36 -6.57
N THR A 51 -9.74 6.38 -7.39
CA THR A 51 -11.14 5.95 -7.55
C THR A 51 -11.53 4.80 -6.63
N VAL A 52 -10.58 4.16 -5.95
CA VAL A 52 -10.83 2.98 -5.12
C VAL A 52 -10.70 3.34 -3.64
N CYS A 53 -11.76 3.12 -2.87
CA CYS A 53 -11.69 3.13 -1.41
C CYS A 53 -11.62 1.68 -0.92
N THR A 54 -10.61 1.35 -0.12
CA THR A 54 -10.28 -0.02 0.28
C THR A 54 -9.80 -0.06 1.73
N GLU A 55 -9.68 -1.27 2.26
CA GLU A 55 -9.06 -1.51 3.56
C GLU A 55 -7.55 -1.21 3.47
N PRO A 56 -6.91 -0.66 4.52
CA PRO A 56 -5.47 -0.47 4.55
C PRO A 56 -4.69 -1.75 4.24
N GLY A 57 -3.61 -1.64 3.45
CA GLY A 57 -2.83 -2.80 3.01
C GLY A 57 -3.44 -3.56 1.83
N ASN A 58 -4.63 -3.18 1.37
CA ASN A 58 -5.28 -3.73 0.17
C ASN A 58 -5.32 -2.70 -0.98
N GLU A 59 -4.39 -1.74 -1.00
CA GLU A 59 -4.24 -0.78 -2.07
C GLU A 59 -3.93 -1.49 -3.39
N MET A 60 -4.66 -1.13 -4.44
CA MET A 60 -4.50 -1.74 -5.75
C MET A 60 -4.29 -0.71 -6.84
N VAL A 61 -3.53 -1.08 -7.86
CA VAL A 61 -3.38 -0.28 -9.07
C VAL A 61 -4.45 -0.70 -10.05
N THR A 62 -5.24 0.27 -10.51
CA THR A 62 -6.22 0.10 -11.57
C THR A 62 -5.62 0.50 -12.91
N THR A 63 -6.33 0.25 -14.01
CA THR A 63 -6.05 0.95 -15.27
C THR A 63 -6.05 2.46 -15.05
N CYS A 64 -5.14 3.17 -15.71
CA CYS A 64 -5.04 4.63 -15.65
C CYS A 64 -6.01 5.27 -16.64
N GLU A 65 -7.30 5.04 -16.42
CA GLU A 65 -8.36 5.71 -17.15
C GLU A 65 -8.52 7.15 -16.67
N PHE A 66 -8.80 8.06 -17.60
CA PHE A 66 -9.09 9.45 -17.31
C PHE A 66 -10.53 9.77 -17.72
N LYS A 67 -11.41 9.92 -16.72
CA LYS A 67 -12.82 10.26 -16.88
C LYS A 67 -13.17 11.41 -15.94
N ALA A 68 -14.10 12.26 -16.34
CA ALA A 68 -14.47 13.50 -15.64
C ALA A 68 -14.96 13.22 -14.23
N GLU A 69 -15.72 12.13 -14.09
CA GLU A 69 -16.33 11.63 -12.87
C GLU A 69 -15.28 11.27 -11.80
N TYR A 70 -14.05 10.92 -12.20
CA TYR A 70 -12.99 10.57 -11.25
C TYR A 70 -12.55 11.77 -10.41
N ALA A 71 -12.71 13.00 -10.92
CA ALA A 71 -12.47 14.21 -10.14
C ALA A 71 -13.44 14.36 -8.95
N CYS A 72 -14.63 13.74 -9.01
CA CYS A 72 -15.58 13.74 -7.90
C CYS A 72 -15.07 12.94 -6.70
N TYR A 73 -14.40 11.81 -6.96
CA TYR A 73 -13.87 10.94 -5.90
C TYR A 73 -12.67 11.55 -5.17
N GLN A 74 -11.95 12.50 -5.76
CA GLN A 74 -10.85 13.23 -5.09
C GLN A 74 -11.33 14.06 -3.89
N LYS A 75 -12.60 14.44 -3.87
CA LYS A 75 -13.24 15.19 -2.77
C LYS A 75 -14.16 14.32 -1.92
N ALA A 76 -14.40 13.08 -2.34
CA ALA A 76 -15.27 12.17 -1.64
C ALA A 76 -14.63 11.68 -0.33
N THR A 77 -15.47 11.26 0.61
CA THR A 77 -14.99 10.69 1.88
C THR A 77 -14.86 9.18 1.76
N CYS A 78 -13.63 8.66 1.79
CA CYS A 78 -13.34 7.24 1.93
C CYS A 78 -13.33 6.87 3.42
N ALA A 79 -14.34 6.12 3.87
CA ALA A 79 -14.53 5.80 5.28
C ALA A 79 -15.22 4.45 5.46
N ARG A 80 -15.22 3.94 6.69
CA ARG A 80 -15.89 2.69 7.01
C ARG A 80 -17.40 2.91 7.06
N GLN A 81 -18.13 2.12 6.29
CA GLN A 81 -19.57 2.23 6.12
C GLN A 81 -20.32 1.46 7.22
N SER A 82 -21.65 1.59 7.26
CA SER A 82 -22.50 0.94 8.27
C SER A 82 -22.47 -0.59 8.19
N ASP A 83 -22.08 -1.15 7.04
CA ASP A 83 -21.86 -2.60 6.87
C ASP A 83 -20.49 -3.07 7.37
N GLY A 84 -19.69 -2.16 7.91
CA GLY A 84 -18.37 -2.43 8.47
C GLY A 84 -17.24 -2.48 7.45
N LYS A 85 -17.47 -2.19 6.16
CA LYS A 85 -16.44 -2.19 5.11
C LYS A 85 -16.01 -0.80 4.72
N CYS A 86 -14.76 -0.64 4.28
CA CYS A 86 -14.33 0.59 3.63
C CYS A 86 -15.07 0.82 2.30
N GLY A 87 -15.54 2.05 2.11
CA GLY A 87 -16.25 2.46 0.91
C GLY A 87 -16.36 3.99 0.79
N TRP A 88 -16.76 4.45 -0.38
CA TRP A 88 -17.07 5.86 -0.59
C TRP A 88 -18.38 6.21 0.13
N THR A 89 -18.36 7.34 0.84
CA THR A 89 -19.56 7.88 1.46
C THR A 89 -20.41 8.55 0.39
N GLU A 90 -21.63 8.05 0.18
CA GLU A 90 -22.61 8.56 -0.79
C GLU A 90 -23.24 9.89 -0.33
N SER A 91 -22.41 10.93 -0.19
CA SER A 91 -22.86 12.26 0.21
C SER A 91 -23.64 12.96 -0.91
N ALA A 92 -24.45 13.95 -0.55
CA ALA A 92 -25.18 14.74 -1.53
C ALA A 92 -24.23 15.46 -2.52
N GLU A 93 -23.06 15.90 -2.04
CA GLU A 93 -22.02 16.53 -2.85
C GLU A 93 -21.41 15.55 -3.86
N LEU A 94 -21.14 14.30 -3.45
CA LEU A 94 -20.63 13.28 -4.35
C LEU A 94 -21.66 12.95 -5.44
N GLN A 95 -22.92 12.70 -5.04
CA GLN A 95 -23.99 12.39 -5.97
C GLN A 95 -24.23 13.53 -6.97
N ALA A 96 -24.22 14.79 -6.51
CA ALA A 96 -24.37 15.95 -7.38
C ALA A 96 -23.20 16.08 -8.37
N CYS A 97 -21.97 15.84 -7.93
CA CYS A 97 -20.80 15.84 -8.80
C CYS A 97 -20.87 14.71 -9.84
N LEU A 98 -21.24 13.49 -9.45
CA LEU A 98 -21.37 12.36 -10.38
C LEU A 98 -22.49 12.59 -11.42
N ALA A 99 -23.55 13.31 -11.04
CA ALA A 99 -24.62 13.69 -11.98
C ALA A 99 -24.19 14.78 -12.97
N ASN A 100 -23.26 15.66 -12.58
CA ASN A 100 -22.74 16.76 -13.41
C ASN A 100 -21.23 16.93 -13.15
N PRO A 101 -20.39 16.06 -13.70
CA PRO A 101 -18.96 16.07 -13.40
C PRO A 101 -18.27 17.31 -13.98
N PRO A 102 -17.16 17.76 -13.37
CA PRO A 102 -16.41 18.89 -13.89
C PRO A 102 -15.87 18.61 -15.30
N PRO A 103 -15.80 19.61 -16.19
CA PRO A 103 -15.22 19.43 -17.51
C PRO A 103 -13.74 19.01 -17.40
N MET A 104 -13.31 18.13 -18.29
CA MET A 104 -11.93 17.63 -18.41
C MET A 104 -11.01 18.57 -19.18
#